data_AF-A0A0V1GHI3-F1
#
_entry.id   AF-A0A0V1GHI3-F1
#
_cell.length_a   1.000
_cell.length_b   1.000
_cell.length_c   1.000
_cell.angle_alpha   90.00
_cell.angle_beta   90.00
_cell.angle_gamma   90.00
#
_symmetry.space_group_name_H-M   'P 1'
#
loop_
_entity.id
_entity.type
_entity.pdbx_description
1 polymer ?
#
loop_
_entity_poly.entity_id
_entity_poly.type
_entity_poly.pdbx_seq_one_letter_code
_entity_poly.pdbx_strand_id
1 'polypeptide(L)' 'LATNADSAAWIVHTVPGFPTAKTAYSWPVAENARGHLLICLTISESQINAIGLYFHYSTNILIKETFHYQK' A
#
# COMPACT_ATOMS: atom_id res chain seq x y z
N LEU A 1 10.01 4.54 -21.18
CA LEU A 1 9.12 4.08 -20.09
C LEU A 1 9.07 2.58 -20.18
N ALA A 2 9.36 1.85 -19.10
CA ALA A 2 9.31 0.40 -19.11
C ALA A 2 7.87 -0.06 -19.39
N THR A 3 7.70 -0.92 -20.38
CA THR A 3 6.42 -1.57 -20.70
C THR A 3 6.18 -2.69 -19.69
N ASN A 4 5.85 -2.34 -18.46
CA ASN A 4 5.55 -3.30 -17.42
C ASN A 4 4.09 -3.76 -17.56
N ALA A 5 3.83 -4.68 -18.49
CA ALA A 5 2.48 -5.20 -18.72
C ALA A 5 1.95 -6.04 -17.53
N ASP A 6 2.82 -6.49 -16.62
CA ASP A 6 2.49 -7.29 -15.44
C ASP A 6 3.25 -6.77 -14.20
N SER A 7 3.02 -5.51 -13.81
CA SER A 7 3.55 -4.98 -12.55
C SER A 7 2.51 -4.15 -11.81
N ALA A 8 2.48 -4.29 -10.50
CA ALA A 8 1.76 -3.45 -9.56
C ALA A 8 2.71 -2.94 -8.48
N ALA A 9 2.30 -1.87 -7.79
CA ALA A 9 2.99 -1.38 -6.60
C ALA A 9 2.24 -1.82 -5.34
N TRP A 10 2.97 -2.35 -4.37
CA TRP A 10 2.46 -2.57 -3.02
C TRP A 10 3.20 -1.67 -2.03
N ILE A 11 2.45 -0.86 -1.30
CA ILE A 11 2.98 0.05 -0.30
C ILE A 11 2.56 -0.43 1.10
N VAL A 12 3.54 -0.57 1.99
CA VAL A 12 3.33 -0.82 3.42
C VAL A 12 3.82 0.39 4.19
N HIS A 13 2.99 0.92 5.08
CA HIS A 13 3.31 2.10 5.86
C HIS A 13 2.78 1.98 7.29
N THR A 14 3.40 2.72 8.22
CA THR A 14 2.90 2.86 9.60
C THR A 14 2.25 4.23 9.84
N VAL A 15 2.19 5.09 8.82
CA VAL A 15 1.59 6.42 8.94
C VAL A 15 0.06 6.31 8.91
N PRO A 16 -0.67 6.82 9.92
CA PRO A 16 -2.14 6.86 9.87
C PRO A 16 -2.65 7.75 8.73
N GLY A 17 -3.72 7.34 8.04
CA GLY A 17 -4.35 8.14 6.97
C GLY A 17 -3.53 8.25 5.67
N PHE A 18 -2.58 7.36 5.45
CA PHE A 18 -1.79 7.23 4.22
C PHE A 18 -2.69 7.07 2.98
N PRO A 19 -2.30 7.61 1.81
CA PRO A 19 -3.25 8.12 0.84
C PRO A 19 -4.23 7.07 0.34
N THR A 20 -5.49 7.47 0.36
CA THR A 20 -6.49 6.94 -0.56
C THR A 20 -5.95 7.13 -1.97
N ALA A 21 -5.73 6.01 -2.66
CA ALA A 21 -5.48 5.90 -4.08
C ALA A 21 -6.11 7.08 -4.84
N LYS A 22 -5.29 7.92 -5.50
CA LYS A 22 -5.66 9.08 -6.37
C LYS A 22 -5.40 10.50 -5.84
N THR A 23 -4.86 10.69 -4.64
CA THR A 23 -4.50 12.04 -4.15
C THR A 23 -3.00 12.17 -3.92
N ALA A 24 -2.42 13.31 -4.31
CA ALA A 24 -1.03 13.63 -3.98
C ALA A 24 -0.88 13.66 -2.45
N TYR A 25 -0.02 12.80 -1.91
CA TYR A 25 0.20 12.71 -0.48
C TYR A 25 1.22 13.74 0.00
N SER A 26 0.84 14.49 1.04
CA SER A 26 1.75 15.36 1.79
C SER A 26 2.02 14.75 3.15
N TRP A 27 3.28 14.76 3.57
CA TRP A 27 3.69 14.23 4.87
C TRP A 27 3.05 15.02 6.02
N PRO A 28 2.28 14.37 6.93
CA PRO A 28 1.68 15.07 8.06
C PRO A 28 2.74 15.51 9.06
N VAL A 29 2.78 16.79 9.40
CA VAL A 29 3.79 17.37 10.32
C VAL A 29 3.78 16.70 11.70
N ALA A 30 2.62 16.24 12.17
CA ALA A 30 2.48 15.53 13.44
C ALA A 30 3.30 14.22 13.51
N GLU A 31 3.60 13.61 12.37
CA GLU A 31 4.37 12.37 12.26
C GLU A 31 5.89 12.61 12.26
N ASN A 32 6.36 13.87 12.23
CA ASN A 32 7.81 14.19 12.31
C ASN A 32 8.46 13.75 13.63
N ALA A 33 7.70 13.72 14.72
CA ALA A 33 8.20 13.33 16.04
C ALA A 33 8.20 11.81 16.26
N ARG A 34 7.73 11.03 15.27
CA ARG A 34 7.51 9.59 15.36
C ARG A 34 8.40 8.85 14.35
N GLY A 35 8.85 7.66 14.73
CA GLY A 35 9.57 6.77 13.82
C GLY A 35 8.59 6.04 12.91
N HIS A 36 8.66 6.29 11.60
CA HIS A 36 7.80 5.63 10.62
C HIS A 36 8.58 4.74 9.67
N LEU A 37 7.90 3.72 9.15
CA LEU A 37 8.40 2.84 8.10
C LEU A 37 7.53 3.00 6.86
N LEU A 38 8.17 3.15 5.70
CA LEU A 38 7.54 3.13 4.38
C LEU A 38 8.32 2.17 3.48
N ILE A 39 7.63 1.17 2.94
CA ILE A 39 8.20 0.19 2.01
C ILE A 39 7.38 0.21 0.72
N CYS A 40 8.05 0.32 -0.42
CA CYS A 40 7.45 0.19 -1.75
C CYS A 40 8.05 -1.03 -2.45
N LEU A 41 7.19 -1.97 -2.85
CA LEU A 41 7.57 -3.18 -3.57
C LEU A 41 6.95 -3.14 -4.97
N THR A 42 7.76 -3.43 -5.98
CA THR A 42 7.26 -3.81 -7.31
C THR A 42 6.97 -5.29 -7.31
N ILE A 43 5.75 -5.67 -7.65
CA ILE A 43 5.25 -7.04 -7.58
C ILE A 43 4.43 -7.35 -8.84
N SER A 44 4.32 -8.62 -9.26
CA SER A 44 3.45 -8.94 -10.41
C SER A 44 1.97 -8.72 -10.08
N GLU A 45 1.14 -8.47 -11.09
CA GLU A 45 -0.32 -8.31 -10.90
C GLU A 45 -0.93 -9.61 -10.34
N SER A 46 -0.44 -10.77 -10.77
CA SER A 46 -0.90 -12.07 -10.27
C SER A 46 -0.65 -12.26 -8.77
N GLN A 47 0.52 -11.86 -8.27
CA GLN A 47 0.87 -11.97 -6.87
C GLN A 47 0.07 -11.00 -5.99
N ILE A 48 -0.10 -9.74 -6.42
CA ILE A 48 -0.89 -8.77 -5.64
C ILE A 48 -2.38 -9.13 -5.60
N ASN A 49 -2.92 -9.74 -6.66
CA ASN A 49 -4.29 -10.24 -6.68
C ASN A 49 -4.51 -11.37 -5.66
N ALA A 50 -3.55 -12.29 -5.52
CA ALA A 50 -3.61 -13.34 -4.51
C ALA A 50 -3.56 -12.77 -3.08
N ILE A 51 -2.70 -11.78 -2.84
CA ILE A 51 -2.62 -11.07 -1.56
C ILE A 51 -3.93 -10.33 -1.26
N GLY A 52 -4.52 -9.65 -2.26
CA GLY A 52 -5.80 -8.97 -2.13
C GLY A 52 -6.94 -9.92 -1.74
N LEU A 53 -7.01 -11.11 -2.35
CA LEU A 53 -7.96 -12.15 -1.94
C LEU A 53 -7.75 -12.58 -0.48
N TYR A 54 -6.50 -12.81 -0.08
CA TYR A 54 -6.19 -13.18 1.30
C TYR A 54 -6.70 -12.12 2.30
N PHE A 55 -6.48 -10.83 2.01
CA PHE A 55 -6.99 -9.76 2.87
C PHE A 55 -8.50 -9.60 2.84
N HIS A 56 -9.15 -9.84 1.69
CA HIS A 56 -10.62 -9.78 1.58
C HIS A 56 -11.30 -10.77 2.53
N TYR A 57 -10.77 -11.99 2.65
CA TYR A 57 -11.29 -13.02 3.53
C TYR A 57 -10.72 -12.98 4.95
N SER A 58 -9.72 -12.12 5.21
CA SER A 58 -9.15 -11.97 6.55
C SER A 58 -10.10 -11.21 7.48
N THR A 59 -10.32 -11.77 8.67
CA THR A 59 -11.11 -11.15 9.74
C THR A 59 -10.31 -10.16 10.59
N ASN A 60 -9.00 -10.05 10.36
CA ASN A 60 -8.14 -9.17 11.13
C ASN A 60 -8.22 -7.72 10.60
N ILE A 61 -8.77 -6.84 11.44
CA ILE A 61 -9.04 -5.44 11.14
C ILE A 61 -7.77 -4.64 10.79
N LEU A 62 -6.63 -4.98 11.41
CA LEU A 62 -5.35 -4.26 11.22
C LEU A 62 -4.80 -4.43 9.81
N ILE A 63 -5.17 -5.52 9.13
CA ILE A 63 -4.62 -5.86 7.82
C ILE A 63 -5.36 -5.13 6.69
N LYS A 64 -6.62 -4.71 6.93
CA LYS A 64 -7.44 -4.00 5.93
C LYS A 64 -6.98 -2.57 5.68
N GLU A 65 -6.45 -1.90 6.70
CA GLU A 65 -5.92 -0.52 6.63
C GLU A 65 -4.60 -0.42 5.85
N THR A 66 -3.92 -1.55 5.60
CA THR A 66 -2.58 -1.58 4.97
C THR A 66 -2.63 -1.81 3.46
N PHE A 67 -3.79 -2.13 2.88
CA PHE A 67 -3.89 -2.50 1.47
C PHE A 67 -4.35 -1.35 0.57
N HIS A 68 -3.41 -0.81 -0.20
CA HIS A 68 -3.70 0.14 -1.28
C HIS A 68 -3.14 -0.41 -2.60
N TYR A 69 -4.03 -0.82 -3.51
CA TYR A 69 -3.69 -1.24 -4.87
C TYR A 69 -3.55 -0.02 -5.76
N GLN A 70 -2.38 0.16 -6.39
CA GLN A 70 -2.15 1.15 -7.44
C GLN A 70 -1.75 0.39 -8.72
N LYS A 71 -2.53 0.54 -9.78
CA LYS A 71 -2.14 0.19 -11.14
C LYS A 71 -1.55 1.41 -11.83
#